data_AF-A0A3P6REI3-F1
#
_entry.id   AF-A0A3P6REI3-F1
#
_cell.length_a   1.000
_cell.length_b   1.000
_cell.length_c   1.000
_cell.angle_alpha   90.00
_cell.angle_beta   90.00
_cell.angle_gamma   90.00
#
_symmetry.space_group_name_H-M   'P 1'
#
loop_
_entity.id
_entity.type
_entity.pdbx_description
1 polymer ?
#
loop_
_entity_poly.entity_id
_entity_poly.type
_entity_poly.pdbx_seq_one_letter_code
_entity_poly.pdbx_strand_id
1 'polypeptide(L)'
;MDYATYCKKHRERFQYVCPDPLRFRKHSADALAFCERYSGRCPSEQVPSEPVPFQQKKEYYMRELEYLCNGQKHFAETYCTNAVALKLLRYLLPCIHYKFTCIDSLTRVIYTG
;
A
#
# COMPACT_ATOMS: atom_id res chain seq x y z
N MET A 1 -4.44 -17.76 -25.84
CA MET A 1 -4.96 -16.78 -24.87
C MET A 1 -3.94 -15.66 -24.78
N ASP A 2 -4.35 -14.41 -24.96
CA ASP A 2 -3.46 -13.26 -24.83
C ASP A 2 -3.41 -12.83 -23.35
N TYR A 3 -2.25 -13.02 -22.71
CA TYR A 3 -2.00 -12.61 -21.33
C TYR A 3 -1.35 -11.23 -21.22
N ALA A 4 -1.23 -10.47 -22.32
CA ALA A 4 -0.53 -9.17 -22.34
C ALA A 4 -1.00 -8.21 -21.24
N THR A 5 -2.31 -8.08 -21.01
CA THR A 5 -2.87 -7.24 -19.94
C THR A 5 -2.49 -7.76 -18.54
N TYR A 6 -2.49 -9.08 -18.35
CA TYR A 6 -2.10 -9.70 -17.09
C TYR A 6 -0.62 -9.48 -16.81
N CYS A 7 0.25 -9.74 -17.80
CA CYS A 7 1.68 -9.53 -17.68
C CYS A 7 1.99 -8.07 -17.34
N LYS A 8 1.42 -7.12 -18.10
CA LYS A 8 1.61 -5.68 -17.83
C LYS A 8 1.17 -5.28 -16.42
N LYS A 9 0.03 -5.80 -15.93
CA LYS A 9 -0.50 -5.48 -14.60
C LYS A 9 0.35 -6.03 -13.45
N HIS A 10 0.93 -7.21 -13.62
CA HIS A 10 1.63 -7.91 -12.55
C HIS A 10 3.16 -7.86 -12.65
N ARG A 11 3.70 -7.24 -13.70
CA ARG A 11 5.14 -7.10 -13.96
C ARG A 11 5.91 -6.49 -12.79
N GLU A 12 5.41 -5.41 -12.22
CA GLU A 12 6.08 -4.72 -11.11
C GLU A 12 6.14 -5.61 -9.85
N ARG A 13 5.03 -6.30 -9.54
CA ARG A 13 4.99 -7.28 -8.45
C ARG A 13 5.96 -8.44 -8.71
N PHE A 14 6.07 -8.90 -9.95
CA PHE A 14 7.02 -9.95 -10.35
C PHE A 14 8.47 -9.52 -10.11
N GLN A 15 8.84 -8.32 -10.57
CA GLN A 15 10.19 -7.79 -10.42
C GLN A 15 10.57 -7.50 -8.95
N TYR A 16 9.58 -7.21 -8.10
CA TYR A 16 9.81 -7.06 -6.67
C TYR A 16 9.87 -8.41 -5.92
N VAL A 17 8.95 -9.33 -6.19
CA VAL A 17 8.77 -10.54 -5.38
C VAL A 17 9.73 -11.66 -5.77
N CYS A 18 9.92 -11.89 -7.07
CA CYS A 18 10.55 -13.11 -7.57
C CYS A 18 12.09 -13.16 -7.51
N PRO A 19 12.84 -12.05 -7.39
CA PRO A 19 14.28 -12.13 -7.13
C PRO A 19 14.63 -12.73 -5.77
N ASP A 20 13.77 -12.54 -4.76
CA ASP A 20 13.93 -13.15 -3.44
C ASP A 20 12.55 -13.41 -2.80
N PRO A 21 11.89 -14.53 -3.16
CA PRO A 21 10.57 -14.87 -2.63
C PRO A 21 10.64 -15.41 -1.19
N LEU A 22 11.81 -15.80 -0.69
CA LEU A 22 11.97 -16.38 0.64
C LEU A 22 12.02 -15.31 1.74
N ARG A 23 12.40 -14.06 1.42
CA ARG A 23 12.38 -12.94 2.38
C ARG A 23 11.02 -12.71 3.04
N PHE A 24 9.94 -13.16 2.42
CA PHE A 24 8.58 -12.99 2.92
C PHE A 24 8.20 -13.97 4.04
N ARG A 25 9.13 -14.84 4.50
CA ARG A 25 8.99 -15.75 5.65
C ARG A 25 7.67 -16.53 5.61
N LYS A 26 6.69 -16.15 6.44
CA LYS A 26 5.35 -16.77 6.52
C LYS A 26 4.55 -16.74 5.20
N HIS A 27 4.92 -15.88 4.25
CA HIS A 27 4.27 -15.75 2.95
C HIS A 27 5.16 -16.26 1.78
N SER A 28 6.25 -16.97 2.07
CA SER A 28 7.15 -17.49 1.03
C SER A 28 6.46 -18.47 0.06
N ALA A 29 5.56 -19.33 0.56
CA ALA A 29 4.77 -20.23 -0.26
C ALA A 29 3.87 -19.48 -1.27
N ASP A 30 3.21 -18.41 -0.82
CA ASP A 30 2.38 -17.56 -1.67
C ASP A 30 3.22 -16.81 -2.72
N ALA A 31 4.41 -16.35 -2.34
CA ALA A 31 5.36 -15.68 -3.22
C ALA A 31 5.85 -16.62 -4.33
N LEU A 32 6.27 -17.84 -3.98
CA LEU A 32 6.68 -18.87 -4.93
C LEU A 32 5.54 -19.23 -5.90
N ALA A 33 4.34 -19.50 -5.37
CA ALA A 33 3.16 -19.81 -6.19
C ALA A 33 2.77 -18.65 -7.12
N PHE A 34 3.01 -17.39 -6.72
CA PHE A 34 2.84 -16.25 -7.62
C PHE A 34 3.89 -16.25 -8.74
N CYS A 35 5.16 -16.47 -8.42
CA CYS A 35 6.25 -16.47 -9.40
C CYS A 35 6.07 -17.55 -10.46
N GLU A 36 5.76 -18.79 -10.05
CA GLU A 36 5.47 -19.89 -10.99
C GLU A 36 4.29 -19.56 -11.93
N ARG A 37 3.19 -19.04 -11.37
CA ARG A 37 2.01 -18.65 -12.16
C ARG A 37 2.32 -17.51 -13.13
N TYR A 38 3.12 -16.54 -12.72
CA TYR A 38 3.49 -15.41 -13.58
C TYR A 38 4.41 -15.87 -14.71
N SER A 39 5.48 -16.62 -14.40
CA SER A 39 6.40 -17.16 -15.41
C SER A 39 5.71 -18.08 -16.42
N GLY A 40 4.74 -18.88 -15.98
CA GLY A 40 3.95 -19.73 -16.90
C GLY A 40 3.05 -18.94 -17.86
N ARG A 41 2.60 -17.73 -17.48
CA ARG A 41 1.75 -16.86 -18.32
C ARG A 41 2.56 -15.85 -19.13
N CYS A 42 3.74 -15.48 -18.64
CA CYS A 42 4.58 -14.40 -19.14
C CYS A 42 6.04 -14.87 -19.31
N PRO A 43 6.31 -15.82 -20.22
CA PRO A 43 7.62 -16.49 -20.33
C PRO A 43 8.75 -15.59 -20.84
N SER A 44 8.41 -14.43 -21.43
CA SER A 44 9.38 -13.45 -21.94
C SER A 44 10.02 -12.58 -20.85
N GLU A 45 9.44 -12.52 -19.65
CA GLU A 45 9.99 -11.73 -18.55
C GLU A 45 10.96 -12.56 -17.71
N GLN A 46 12.18 -12.06 -17.56
CA GLN A 46 13.20 -12.69 -16.73
C GLN A 46 13.15 -12.13 -15.30
N VAL A 47 13.44 -13.00 -14.34
CA VAL A 47 13.57 -12.59 -12.94
C VAL A 47 14.82 -11.70 -12.82
N PRO A 48 14.69 -10.46 -12.31
CA PRO A 48 15.85 -9.61 -12.03
C PRO A 48 16.80 -10.24 -11.02
N SER A 49 18.08 -9.87 -11.04
CA SER A 49 19.07 -10.33 -10.06
C SER A 49 18.80 -9.79 -8.65
N GLU A 50 18.17 -8.62 -8.55
CA GLU A 50 17.81 -7.98 -7.29
C GLU A 50 16.36 -7.49 -7.31
N PRO A 51 15.66 -7.45 -6.16
CA PRO A 51 14.31 -6.93 -6.06
C PRO A 51 14.21 -5.49 -6.58
N VAL A 52 13.47 -5.27 -7.66
CA VAL A 52 13.19 -3.92 -8.15
C VAL A 52 12.15 -3.31 -7.21
N PRO A 53 12.47 -2.22 -6.48
CA PRO A 53 11.48 -1.58 -5.62
C PRO A 53 10.32 -1.08 -6.48
N PHE A 54 9.11 -1.17 -5.96
CA PHE A 54 7.93 -0.57 -6.60
C PHE A 54 8.26 0.88 -6.99
N GLN A 55 8.04 1.23 -8.26
CA GLN A 55 8.00 2.62 -8.71
C GLN A 55 6.72 3.20 -8.15
N GLN A 56 6.80 3.55 -6.88
CA GLN A 56 5.69 4.03 -6.11
C GLN A 56 5.01 5.17 -6.86
N LYS A 57 3.73 4.98 -7.21
CA LYS A 57 2.77 6.08 -7.40
C LYS A 57 2.55 6.89 -6.10
N LYS A 58 3.58 7.05 -5.27
CA LYS A 58 3.50 7.70 -3.95
C LYS A 58 3.20 9.18 -4.09
N GLU A 59 3.77 9.88 -5.07
CA GLU A 59 3.56 11.33 -5.18
C GLU A 59 2.08 11.68 -5.44
N TYR A 60 1.42 10.95 -6.35
CA TYR A 60 0.00 11.18 -6.63
C TYR A 60 -0.88 10.89 -5.40
N TYR A 61 -0.64 9.74 -4.74
CA TYR A 61 -1.41 9.32 -3.57
C TYR A 61 -1.18 10.22 -2.35
N MET A 62 0.06 10.70 -2.14
CA MET A 62 0.41 11.59 -1.04
C MET A 62 -0.22 12.97 -1.22
N ARG A 63 -0.19 13.54 -2.43
CA ARG A 63 -0.85 14.83 -2.70
C ARG A 63 -2.37 14.76 -2.50
N GLU A 64 -2.98 13.68 -2.95
CA GLU A 64 -4.43 13.47 -2.80
C GLU A 64 -4.82 13.23 -1.34
N LEU A 65 -4.01 12.47 -0.59
CA LEU A 65 -4.12 12.33 0.86
C LEU A 65 -3.97 13.67 1.58
N GLU A 66 -2.93 14.46 1.27
CA GLU A 66 -2.71 15.78 1.85
C GLU A 66 -3.91 16.70 1.62
N TYR A 67 -4.48 16.70 0.41
CA TYR A 67 -5.69 17.46 0.11
C TYR A 67 -6.88 17.04 0.99
N LEU A 68 -7.14 15.73 1.12
CA LEU A 68 -8.21 15.19 1.97
C LEU A 68 -7.98 15.52 3.45
N CYS A 69 -6.75 15.35 3.93
CA CYS A 69 -6.38 15.57 5.31
C CYS A 69 -6.42 17.05 5.69
N ASN A 70 -6.10 17.96 4.77
CA ASN A 70 -6.27 19.39 4.96
C ASN A 70 -7.75 19.78 5.06
N GLY A 71 -8.62 19.18 4.25
CA GLY A 71 -10.07 19.43 4.31
C GLY A 71 -10.71 19.05 5.66
N GLN A 72 -10.17 18.02 6.33
CA GLN A 72 -10.69 17.55 7.63
C GLN A 72 -9.91 18.09 8.83
N LYS A 73 -8.81 18.82 8.60
CA LYS A 73 -7.90 19.28 9.66
C LYS A 73 -8.60 20.11 10.73
N HIS A 74 -9.43 21.07 10.33
CA HIS A 74 -10.13 21.94 11.28
C HIS A 74 -11.11 21.15 12.17
N PHE A 75 -11.84 20.19 11.60
CA PHE A 75 -12.68 19.28 12.37
C PHE A 75 -11.84 18.49 13.37
N ALA A 76 -10.70 17.95 12.92
CA ALA A 76 -9.85 17.13 13.76
C ALA A 76 -9.26 17.92 14.95
N GLU A 77 -8.76 19.13 14.70
CA GLU A 77 -8.23 20.03 15.73
C GLU A 77 -9.29 20.41 16.77
N THR A 78 -10.54 20.57 16.33
CA THR A 78 -11.67 20.99 17.18
C THR A 78 -12.22 19.86 18.04
N TYR A 79 -12.34 18.65 17.48
CA TYR A 79 -13.10 17.56 18.12
C TYR A 79 -12.24 16.36 18.52
N CYS A 80 -11.16 16.06 17.81
CA CYS A 80 -10.39 14.82 18.04
C CYS A 80 -9.42 14.89 19.22
N THR A 81 -9.20 16.10 19.75
CA THR A 81 -8.46 16.34 21.02
C THR A 81 -9.42 16.53 22.20
N ASN A 82 -10.73 16.64 21.96
CA ASN A 82 -11.72 16.90 22.99
C ASN A 82 -12.32 15.61 23.55
N ALA A 83 -11.96 15.25 24.78
CA ALA A 83 -12.41 14.01 25.42
C ALA A 83 -13.94 13.92 25.60
N VAL A 84 -14.66 15.04 25.68
CA VAL A 84 -16.13 15.05 25.77
C VAL A 84 -16.75 14.74 24.40
N ALA A 85 -16.23 15.36 23.34
CA ALA A 85 -16.70 15.10 21.98
C ALA A 85 -16.48 13.64 21.58
N LEU A 86 -15.34 13.04 21.95
CA LEU A 86 -15.02 11.64 21.67
C LEU A 86 -15.93 10.61 22.36
N LYS A 87 -16.74 11.01 23.35
CA LYS A 87 -17.78 10.12 23.92
C LYS A 87 -18.96 9.93 22.98
N LEU A 88 -19.13 10.80 21.99
CA LEU A 88 -20.21 10.72 21.01
C LEU A 88 -19.69 10.08 19.73
N LEU A 89 -20.34 8.98 19.31
CA LEU A 89 -19.93 8.20 18.12
C LEU A 89 -19.80 9.06 16.84
N ARG A 90 -20.64 10.08 16.70
CA ARG A 90 -20.62 11.02 15.56
C ARG A 90 -19.30 11.79 15.42
N TYR A 91 -18.53 11.95 16.49
CA TYR A 91 -17.21 12.56 16.47
C TYR A 91 -16.10 11.52 16.58
N LEU A 92 -16.31 10.46 17.37
CA LEU A 92 -15.31 9.40 17.55
C LEU A 92 -14.95 8.71 16.23
N LEU A 93 -15.94 8.30 15.42
CA LEU A 93 -15.68 7.55 14.18
C LEU A 93 -14.90 8.39 13.15
N PRO A 94 -15.28 9.65 12.85
CA PRO A 94 -14.47 10.51 12.00
C PRO A 94 -13.07 10.76 12.55
N CYS A 95 -12.89 10.89 13.88
CA CYS A 95 -11.58 11.07 14.49
C CYS A 95 -10.68 9.84 14.36
N ILE A 96 -11.24 8.64 14.53
CA ILE A 96 -10.53 7.38 14.28
C ILE A 96 -10.13 7.30 12.80
N HIS A 97 -11.04 7.61 11.89
CA HIS A 97 -10.76 7.62 10.46
C HIS A 97 -9.65 8.62 10.10
N TYR A 98 -9.73 9.86 10.60
CA TYR A 98 -8.71 10.88 10.39
C TYR A 98 -7.35 10.42 10.91
N LYS A 99 -7.28 9.83 12.11
CA LYS A 99 -6.04 9.27 12.65
C LYS A 99 -5.45 8.21 11.72
N PHE A 100 -6.24 7.21 11.33
CA PHE A 100 -5.76 6.13 10.46
C PHE A 100 -5.32 6.63 9.08
N THR A 101 -6.07 7.56 8.49
CA THR A 101 -5.91 8.00 7.11
C THR A 101 -4.92 9.15 6.96
N CYS A 102 -4.71 9.97 7.98
CA CYS A 102 -3.91 11.20 7.88
C CYS A 102 -2.70 11.25 8.81
N ILE A 103 -2.71 10.53 9.92
CA ILE A 103 -1.60 10.52 10.90
C ILE A 103 -0.82 9.20 10.78
N ASP A 104 -1.54 8.08 10.84
CA ASP A 104 -0.95 6.74 10.83
C ASP A 104 -0.52 6.32 9.41
N SER A 105 -1.21 6.78 8.37
CA SER A 105 -0.83 6.51 6.97
C SER A 105 0.53 7.13 6.63
N LEU A 106 0.77 8.38 7.02
CA LEU A 106 2.02 9.10 6.80
C LEU A 106 3.17 8.48 7.59
N THR A 107 2.91 7.97 8.79
CA THR A 107 3.91 7.29 9.62
C THR A 107 4.16 5.83 9.21
N ARG A 108 3.15 5.11 8.68
CA ARG A 108 3.31 3.76 8.09
C ARG A 108 4.15 3.78 6.82
N VAL A 109 4.11 4.85 6.03
CA VAL A 109 4.98 5.01 4.86
C VAL A 109 6.47 4.98 5.23
N ILE A 110 6.82 5.24 6.49
CA ILE A 110 8.19 5.20 7.01
C ILE A 110 8.63 3.77 7.40
N TYR A 111 7.69 2.83 7.60
CA TYR A 111 8.01 1.45 7.98
C TYR A 111 7.13 0.44 7.23
N THR A 112 7.48 0.19 5.97
CA THR A 112 7.19 -1.09 5.33
C THR A 112 8.50 -1.62 4.75
N GLY A 113 9.34 -2.14 5.64
CA GLY A 113 10.41 -3.08 5.30
C GLY A 113 9.85 -4.48 5.13
#